data_AF-A0A9D6VSQ7-F1
#
_entry.id   AF-A0A9D6VSQ7-F1
#
_cell.length_a   1.000
_cell.length_b   1.000
_cell.length_c   1.000
_cell.angle_alpha   90.00
_cell.angle_beta   90.00
_cell.angle_gamma   90.00
#
_symmetry.space_group_name_H-M   'P 1'
#
loop_
_entity.id
_entity.type
_entity.pdbx_description
1 polymer ?
#
loop_
_entity_poly.entity_id
_entity_poly.type
_entity_poly.pdbx_seq_one_letter_code
_entity_poly.pdbx_strand_id
1 'polypeptide(L)'
;MRSGHTVLVVGLLGMMLSGAAHARVFRCTDAAGKVSYSQIPCPAAQQVDEMRGMEGGKQQDRDLCRDAGDLATRAFGDMGRGMEPSDVIDQYGGIDYINAATLGVINFAASLRYNDRITPQRVGSLTFSRCRGGGFGELHPGDLPILEEASPVQPSEDAEQPTAEASVPGATMPAMDSVDRCAMYQQQMEDIDRRLRRGYDSDEGKLLREDRARYRARWGAECAN
;
A
#
# COMPACT_ATOMS: atom_id res chain seq x y z
N MET A 1 46.38 -60.02 -11.45
CA MET A 1 46.58 -58.69 -12.08
C MET A 1 45.46 -57.77 -11.58
N ARG A 2 45.84 -56.58 -11.08
CA ARG A 2 45.12 -55.29 -10.90
C ARG A 2 43.57 -55.31 -10.94
N SER A 3 42.85 -54.68 -10.02
CA SER A 3 42.87 -53.22 -9.81
C SER A 3 42.23 -52.80 -8.47
N GLY A 4 42.95 -52.01 -7.69
CA GLY A 4 42.41 -51.25 -6.56
C GLY A 4 41.65 -50.02 -7.06
N HIS A 5 40.49 -49.76 -6.48
CA HIS A 5 39.65 -48.60 -6.79
C HIS A 5 39.96 -47.49 -5.79
N THR A 6 40.59 -46.43 -6.27
CA THR A 6 40.89 -45.21 -5.53
C THR A 6 39.61 -44.37 -5.41
N VAL A 7 39.05 -44.27 -4.20
CA VAL A 7 37.92 -43.38 -3.89
C VAL A 7 38.47 -41.98 -3.70
N LEU A 8 38.13 -41.07 -4.62
CA LEU A 8 38.54 -39.68 -4.59
C LEU A 8 37.43 -38.86 -3.92
N VAL A 9 37.64 -38.53 -2.64
CA VAL A 9 36.79 -37.63 -1.85
C VAL A 9 37.12 -36.19 -2.24
N VAL A 10 36.32 -35.62 -3.14
CA VAL A 10 36.23 -34.17 -3.43
C VAL A 10 34.82 -33.76 -3.03
N GLY A 11 34.56 -32.72 -2.26
CA GLY A 11 35.38 -31.69 -1.65
C GLY A 11 34.39 -30.82 -0.90
N LEU A 12 34.32 -31.01 0.41
CA LEU A 12 33.35 -30.39 1.31
C LEU A 12 33.84 -29.01 1.77
N LEU A 13 34.21 -28.15 0.82
CA LEU A 13 34.87 -26.87 1.09
C LEU A 13 34.29 -25.74 0.22
N GLY A 14 32.98 -25.53 0.32
CA GLY A 14 32.23 -24.50 -0.42
C GLY A 14 31.28 -23.66 0.44
N MET A 15 31.57 -23.51 1.74
CA MET A 15 30.79 -22.66 2.67
C MET A 15 31.65 -21.50 3.19
N MET A 16 32.15 -20.66 2.30
CA MET A 16 32.94 -19.49 2.69
C MET A 16 32.37 -18.24 2.01
N LEU A 17 31.91 -17.31 2.87
CA LEU A 17 31.68 -15.89 2.65
C LEU A 17 30.40 -15.46 1.90
N SER A 18 29.23 -15.75 2.49
CA SER A 18 28.13 -14.79 2.37
C SER A 18 28.40 -13.63 3.34
N GLY A 19 29.27 -12.69 2.94
CA GLY A 19 29.39 -11.42 3.64
C GLY A 19 28.05 -10.69 3.58
N ALA A 20 27.58 -10.17 4.70
CA ALA A 20 26.38 -9.37 4.74
C ALA A 20 26.57 -8.16 3.81
N ALA A 21 25.96 -8.21 2.63
CA ALA A 21 25.91 -7.08 1.71
C ALA A 21 24.99 -6.03 2.34
N HIS A 22 25.58 -5.11 3.12
CA HIS A 22 24.88 -3.92 3.58
C HIS A 22 24.60 -3.05 2.34
N ALA A 23 23.41 -3.20 1.75
CA ALA A 23 22.96 -2.34 0.67
C ALA A 23 22.82 -0.91 1.22
N ARG A 24 23.79 -0.04 0.88
CA ARG A 24 23.72 1.40 1.13
C ARG A 24 23.21 2.08 -0.13
N VAL A 25 22.23 2.97 0.01
CA VAL A 25 21.77 3.83 -1.08
C VAL A 25 22.20 5.25 -0.76
N PHE A 26 23.02 5.83 -1.63
CA PHE A 26 23.50 7.20 -1.53
C PHE A 26 22.53 8.12 -2.22
N ARG A 27 22.16 9.22 -1.56
CA ARG A 27 21.43 10.34 -2.16
C ARG A 27 22.46 11.35 -2.65
N CYS A 28 22.47 11.59 -3.96
CA CYS A 28 23.43 12.42 -4.65
C CYS A 28 22.74 13.68 -5.19
N THR A 29 23.17 14.86 -4.71
CA THR A 29 22.68 16.15 -5.20
C THR A 29 23.74 16.80 -6.08
N ASP A 30 23.41 17.13 -7.33
CA ASP A 30 24.33 17.82 -8.24
C ASP A 30 24.35 19.34 -8.03
N ALA A 31 25.23 20.04 -8.76
CA ALA A 31 25.38 21.50 -8.68
C ALA A 31 24.13 22.28 -9.14
N ALA A 32 23.21 21.63 -9.87
CA ALA A 32 21.93 22.20 -10.27
C ALA A 32 20.81 21.92 -9.25
N GLY A 33 21.12 21.23 -8.15
CA GLY A 33 20.15 20.84 -7.13
C GLY A 33 19.32 19.60 -7.48
N LYS A 34 19.67 18.87 -8.56
CA LYS A 34 18.96 17.65 -8.96
C LYS A 34 19.39 16.49 -8.07
N VAL A 35 18.42 15.78 -7.52
CA VAL A 35 18.62 14.61 -6.65
C VAL A 35 18.59 13.33 -7.48
N SER A 36 19.57 12.46 -7.27
CA SER A 36 19.64 11.10 -7.82
C SER A 36 20.01 10.10 -6.73
N TYR A 37 19.63 8.83 -6.88
CA TYR A 37 19.94 7.77 -5.92
C TYR A 37 20.86 6.75 -6.56
N SER A 38 21.91 6.36 -5.86
CA SER A 38 22.96 5.48 -6.38
C SER A 38 23.35 4.43 -5.34
N GLN A 39 23.69 3.22 -5.79
CA GLN A 39 24.27 2.18 -4.91
C GLN A 39 25.80 2.32 -4.77
N ILE A 40 26.42 3.17 -5.58
CA ILE A 40 27.84 3.54 -5.49
C ILE A 40 27.96 4.96 -4.92
N PRO A 41 29.01 5.25 -4.12
CA PRO A 41 29.24 6.58 -3.54
C PRO A 41 29.18 7.69 -4.59
N CYS A 42 28.58 8.83 -4.26
CA CYS A 42 28.49 9.94 -5.21
C CYS A 42 29.89 10.46 -5.57
N PRO A 43 30.11 10.92 -6.81
CA PRO A 43 31.33 11.61 -7.20
C PRO A 43 31.65 12.78 -6.25
N ALA A 44 32.93 13.04 -5.97
CA ALA A 44 33.40 13.99 -4.94
C ALA A 44 32.90 15.45 -5.08
N ALA A 45 32.25 15.79 -6.20
CA ALA A 45 31.63 17.09 -6.41
C ALA A 45 30.18 17.19 -5.88
N GLN A 46 29.62 16.11 -5.34
CA GLN A 46 28.23 16.03 -4.90
C GLN A 46 28.15 15.91 -3.39
N GLN A 47 27.17 16.61 -2.80
CA GLN A 47 26.89 16.47 -1.38
C GLN A 47 26.31 15.07 -1.15
N VAL A 48 27.02 14.26 -0.35
CA VAL A 48 26.59 12.91 0.02
C VAL A 48 25.86 13.00 1.35
N ASP A 49 24.53 12.86 1.32
CA ASP A 49 23.82 12.43 2.52
C ASP A 49 23.86 10.91 2.52
N GLU A 50 24.70 10.34 3.40
CA GLU A 50 24.65 8.92 3.65
C GLU A 50 23.33 8.64 4.35
N MET A 51 22.38 8.00 3.64
CA MET A 51 21.20 7.43 4.28
C MET A 51 21.68 6.26 5.14
N ARG A 52 22.14 6.59 6.35
CA ARG A 52 22.48 5.61 7.37
C ARG A 52 21.24 4.75 7.52
N GLY A 53 21.36 3.47 7.16
CA GLY A 53 20.36 2.48 7.55
C GLY A 53 20.08 2.71 9.04
N MET A 54 18.82 2.63 9.45
CA MET A 54 18.30 2.97 10.78
C MET A 54 18.84 2.05 11.90
N GLU A 55 20.13 1.78 11.91
CA GLU A 55 20.89 1.05 12.91
C GLU A 55 21.04 1.97 14.12
N GLY A 56 20.02 1.97 14.98
CA GLY A 56 20.03 2.69 16.26
C GLY A 56 18.86 3.63 16.51
N GLY A 57 17.82 3.62 15.65
CA GLY A 57 16.58 4.30 15.97
C GLY A 57 16.04 3.78 17.30
N LYS A 58 15.71 4.69 18.24
CA LYS A 58 15.00 4.32 19.47
C LYS A 58 13.79 3.47 19.06
N GLN A 59 13.63 2.33 19.73
CA GLN A 59 12.50 1.45 19.49
C GLN A 59 11.22 2.28 19.63
N GLN A 60 10.50 2.43 18.53
CA GLN A 60 9.26 3.21 18.51
C GLN A 60 8.23 2.55 19.43
N ASP A 61 7.38 3.38 20.03
CA ASP A 61 6.28 2.90 20.84
C ASP A 61 5.39 1.96 20.01
N ARG A 62 5.00 0.84 20.61
CA ARG A 62 4.25 -0.21 19.92
C ARG A 62 2.86 0.28 19.51
N ASP A 63 2.24 1.10 20.34
CA ASP A 63 0.88 1.59 20.12
C ASP A 63 0.89 2.64 19.01
N LEU A 64 1.87 3.55 18.99
CA LEU A 64 2.05 4.48 17.86
C LEU A 64 2.30 3.75 16.53
N CYS A 65 3.06 2.66 16.55
CA CYS A 65 3.24 1.84 15.34
C CYS A 65 1.99 1.09 14.92
N ARG A 66 1.10 0.74 15.87
CA ARG A 66 -0.21 0.16 15.57
C ARG A 66 -1.08 1.19 14.87
N ASP A 67 -1.16 2.41 15.41
CA ASP A 67 -1.91 3.52 14.83
C ASP A 67 -1.42 3.84 13.40
N ALA A 68 -0.10 3.80 13.18
CA ALA A 68 0.48 3.98 11.84
C ALA A 68 0.01 2.87 10.88
N GLY A 69 -0.04 1.62 11.35
CA GLY A 69 -0.55 0.48 10.60
C GLY A 69 -2.04 0.63 10.25
N ASP A 70 -2.85 1.11 11.18
CA ASP A 70 -4.28 1.33 10.98
C ASP A 70 -4.53 2.49 10.00
N LEU A 71 -3.77 3.57 10.11
CA LEU A 71 -3.77 4.69 9.16
C LEU A 71 -3.43 4.21 7.74
N ALA A 72 -2.34 3.47 7.59
CA ALA A 72 -1.93 2.95 6.28
C ALA A 72 -2.97 1.99 5.68
N THR A 73 -3.61 1.17 6.51
CA THR A 73 -4.68 0.26 6.09
C THR A 73 -5.87 1.03 5.54
N ARG A 74 -6.29 2.10 6.24
CA ARG A 74 -7.40 2.97 5.81
C ARG A 74 -7.05 3.71 4.52
N ALA A 75 -5.92 4.42 4.50
CA ALA A 75 -5.45 5.16 3.33
C ALA A 75 -5.32 4.27 2.09
N PHE A 76 -4.77 3.05 2.24
CA PHE A 76 -4.69 2.08 1.16
C PHE A 76 -6.08 1.63 0.67
N GLY A 77 -7.01 1.39 1.60
CA GLY A 77 -8.39 1.04 1.27
C GLY A 77 -9.12 2.17 0.52
N ASP A 78 -8.91 3.42 0.91
CA ASP A 78 -9.46 4.60 0.22
C ASP A 78 -8.89 4.72 -1.20
N MET A 79 -7.58 4.59 -1.36
CA MET A 79 -6.95 4.59 -2.69
C MET A 79 -7.42 3.43 -3.56
N GLY A 80 -7.65 2.25 -2.97
CA GLY A 80 -8.24 1.10 -3.66
C GLY A 80 -9.68 1.36 -4.13
N ARG A 81 -10.39 2.32 -3.54
CA ARG A 81 -11.73 2.78 -3.97
C ARG A 81 -11.67 3.90 -5.03
N GLY A 82 -10.49 4.23 -5.53
CA GLY A 82 -10.29 5.25 -6.57
C GLY A 82 -10.00 6.65 -6.05
N MET A 83 -9.76 6.81 -4.74
CA MET A 83 -9.33 8.09 -4.19
C MET A 83 -7.86 8.37 -4.54
N GLU A 84 -7.52 9.59 -4.95
CA GLU A 84 -6.13 9.92 -5.18
C GLU A 84 -5.41 10.20 -3.83
N PRO A 85 -4.08 9.98 -3.73
CA PRO A 85 -3.33 10.20 -2.50
C PRO A 85 -3.46 11.62 -1.97
N SER A 86 -3.59 12.61 -2.86
CA SER A 86 -3.85 14.01 -2.51
C SER A 86 -5.19 14.18 -1.78
N ASP A 87 -6.25 13.54 -2.27
CA ASP A 87 -7.57 13.60 -1.62
C ASP A 87 -7.53 12.92 -0.24
N VAL A 88 -6.77 11.83 -0.09
CA VAL A 88 -6.55 11.17 1.20
C VAL A 88 -5.82 12.13 2.16
N ILE A 89 -4.80 12.85 1.71
CA ILE A 89 -4.09 13.85 2.51
C ILE A 89 -5.04 14.98 2.94
N ASP A 90 -5.90 15.45 2.04
CA ASP A 90 -6.84 16.53 2.30
C ASP A 90 -7.90 16.15 3.36
N GLN A 91 -8.28 14.87 3.47
CA GLN A 91 -9.15 14.39 4.57
C GLN A 91 -8.53 14.56 5.96
N TYR A 92 -7.21 14.64 6.05
CA TYR A 92 -6.49 14.86 7.31
C TYR A 92 -6.10 16.33 7.51
N GLY A 93 -6.73 17.25 6.77
CA GLY A 93 -6.50 18.69 6.86
C GLY A 93 -5.57 19.24 5.77
N GLY A 94 -5.02 18.40 4.89
CA GLY A 94 -4.13 18.82 3.81
C GLY A 94 -2.65 18.87 4.21
N ILE A 95 -1.79 19.17 3.23
CA ILE A 95 -0.33 19.06 3.37
C ILE A 95 0.27 19.98 4.44
N ASP A 96 -0.40 21.10 4.74
CA ASP A 96 0.05 22.08 5.74
C ASP A 96 -0.27 21.66 7.18
N TYR A 97 -1.18 20.70 7.36
CA TYR A 97 -1.68 20.28 8.68
C TYR A 97 -1.20 18.89 9.09
N ILE A 98 -0.88 18.02 8.13
CA ILE A 98 -0.29 16.72 8.43
C ILE A 98 1.21 16.85 8.70
N ASN A 99 1.70 16.15 9.72
CA ASN A 99 3.14 16.08 9.93
C ASN A 99 3.82 15.13 8.93
N ALA A 100 5.16 15.20 8.93
CA ALA A 100 6.00 14.39 8.04
C ALA A 100 5.81 12.87 8.24
N ALA A 101 5.50 12.42 9.45
CA ALA A 101 5.27 11.02 9.76
C ALA A 101 3.98 10.50 9.10
N THR A 102 2.86 11.20 9.29
CA THR A 102 1.56 10.91 8.66
C THR A 102 1.69 10.92 7.15
N LEU A 103 2.34 11.95 6.58
CA LEU A 103 2.61 12.01 5.14
C LEU A 103 3.46 10.82 4.66
N GLY A 104 4.48 10.43 5.44
CA GLY A 104 5.32 9.27 5.17
C GLY A 104 4.54 7.95 5.15
N VAL A 105 3.60 7.78 6.08
CA VAL A 105 2.72 6.61 6.16
C VAL A 105 1.77 6.55 4.95
N ILE A 106 1.13 7.66 4.59
CA ILE A 106 0.22 7.74 3.43
C ILE A 106 0.99 7.47 2.13
N ASN A 107 2.16 8.09 1.95
CA ASN A 107 2.99 7.87 0.76
C ASN A 107 3.47 6.42 0.66
N PHE A 108 3.81 5.80 1.79
CA PHE A 108 4.16 4.38 1.82
C PHE A 108 2.99 3.50 1.38
N ALA A 109 1.78 3.73 1.91
CA ALA A 109 0.58 3.04 1.46
C ALA A 109 0.32 3.25 -0.04
N ALA A 110 0.45 4.49 -0.54
CA ALA A 110 0.24 4.83 -1.94
C ALA A 110 1.22 4.10 -2.87
N SER A 111 2.48 3.92 -2.44
CA SER A 111 3.48 3.20 -3.23
C SER A 111 3.13 1.73 -3.48
N LEU A 112 2.27 1.15 -2.64
CA LEU A 112 1.83 -0.25 -2.75
C LEU A 112 0.56 -0.40 -3.59
N ARG A 113 -0.13 0.69 -3.97
CA ARG A 113 -1.49 0.66 -4.55
C ARG A 113 -1.59 -0.10 -5.87
N TYR A 114 -0.50 -0.15 -6.64
CA TYR A 114 -0.47 -0.84 -7.93
C TYR A 114 -0.16 -2.34 -7.80
N ASN A 115 0.02 -2.85 -6.58
CA ASN A 115 0.26 -4.26 -6.33
C ASN A 115 -1.05 -4.95 -5.94
N ASP A 116 -1.68 -5.62 -6.90
CA ASP A 116 -2.93 -6.35 -6.77
C ASP A 116 -2.88 -7.51 -5.76
N ARG A 117 -1.68 -7.97 -5.39
CA ARG A 117 -1.46 -9.03 -4.38
C ARG A 117 -1.42 -8.50 -2.95
N ILE A 118 -1.38 -7.19 -2.77
CA ILE A 118 -1.27 -6.58 -1.44
C ILE A 118 -2.67 -6.20 -0.94
N THR A 119 -3.10 -6.84 0.14
CA THR A 119 -4.33 -6.49 0.84
C THR A 119 -4.11 -5.32 1.79
N PRO A 120 -5.16 -4.56 2.16
CA PRO A 120 -5.05 -3.50 3.17
C PRO A 120 -4.42 -3.98 4.48
N GLN A 121 -4.79 -5.17 4.96
CA GLN A 121 -4.23 -5.76 6.18
C GLN A 121 -2.73 -6.04 6.02
N ARG A 122 -2.29 -6.44 4.83
CA ARG A 122 -0.86 -6.63 4.55
C ARG A 122 -0.12 -5.30 4.61
N VAL A 123 -0.69 -4.23 4.06
CA VAL A 123 -0.11 -2.87 4.16
C VAL A 123 0.03 -2.44 5.61
N GLY A 124 -0.99 -2.64 6.44
CA GLY A 124 -0.91 -2.35 7.89
C GLY A 124 0.25 -3.10 8.55
N SER A 125 0.40 -4.40 8.29
CA SER A 125 1.50 -5.20 8.86
C SER A 125 2.90 -4.74 8.41
N LEU A 126 3.05 -4.36 7.14
CA LEU A 126 4.30 -3.85 6.58
C LEU A 126 4.64 -2.47 7.17
N THR A 127 3.63 -1.62 7.31
CA THR A 127 3.74 -0.30 7.93
C THR A 127 4.16 -0.43 9.40
N PHE A 128 3.53 -1.31 10.16
CA PHE A 128 3.91 -1.59 11.55
C PHE A 128 5.37 -2.04 11.66
N SER A 129 5.79 -2.99 10.81
CA SER A 129 7.18 -3.46 10.78
C SER A 129 8.16 -2.35 10.41
N ARG A 130 7.79 -1.48 9.46
CA ARG A 130 8.59 -0.34 9.05
C ARG A 130 8.69 0.70 10.16
N CYS A 131 7.59 1.01 10.82
CA CYS A 131 7.54 1.92 11.97
C CYS A 131 8.45 1.46 13.11
N ARG A 132 8.39 0.17 13.48
CA ARG A 132 9.27 -0.38 14.53
C ARG A 132 10.76 -0.25 14.21
N GLY A 133 11.11 -0.23 12.94
CA GLY A 133 12.47 0.04 12.46
C GLY A 133 12.83 1.52 12.36
N GLY A 134 11.96 2.44 12.78
CA GLY A 134 12.14 3.89 12.64
C GLY A 134 11.86 4.41 11.23
N GLY A 135 11.22 3.62 10.36
CA GLY A 135 11.03 3.88 8.94
C GLY A 135 10.24 5.13 8.56
N PHE A 136 9.60 5.77 9.55
CA PHE A 136 8.81 7.00 9.43
C PHE A 136 9.36 8.15 10.29
N GLY A 137 10.53 7.98 10.91
CA GLY A 137 11.07 8.93 11.90
C GLY A 137 10.61 8.61 13.33
N GLU A 138 10.80 9.58 14.23
CA GLU A 138 10.32 9.52 15.61
C GLU A 138 8.83 9.90 15.63
N LEU A 139 7.98 8.98 16.10
CA LEU A 139 6.55 9.23 16.28
C LEU A 139 6.29 9.69 17.70
N HIS A 140 5.47 10.73 17.84
CA HIS A 140 4.97 11.22 19.12
C HIS A 140 3.46 10.98 19.24
N PRO A 141 2.93 10.89 20.46
CA PRO A 141 1.49 10.92 20.69
C PRO A 141 0.86 12.17 20.06
N GLY A 142 -0.15 11.98 19.22
CA GLY A 142 -0.81 13.05 18.46
C GLY A 142 -0.21 13.33 17.08
N ASP A 143 0.90 12.68 16.72
CA ASP A 143 1.46 12.81 15.38
C ASP A 143 0.59 12.13 14.32
N LEU A 144 -0.06 11.04 14.68
CA LEU A 144 -0.98 10.35 13.79
C LEU A 144 -2.38 10.90 14.05
N PRO A 145 -3.17 11.15 12.99
CA PRO A 145 -4.56 11.55 13.17
C PRO A 145 -5.23 10.49 14.02
N ILE A 146 -5.91 10.92 15.09
CA ILE A 146 -6.74 10.03 15.87
C ILE A 146 -7.81 9.55 14.90
N LEU A 147 -7.64 8.33 14.42
CA LEU A 147 -8.69 7.64 13.73
C LEU A 147 -9.72 7.44 14.83
N GLU A 148 -10.71 8.35 14.92
CA GLU A 148 -11.90 8.04 15.68
C GLU A 148 -12.32 6.67 15.17
N GLU A 149 -12.19 5.68 16.06
CA GLU A 149 -12.66 4.33 15.80
C GLU A 149 -14.12 4.57 15.46
N ALA A 150 -14.43 4.46 14.16
CA ALA A 150 -15.78 4.56 13.67
C ALA A 150 -16.49 3.47 14.46
N SER A 151 -17.18 3.89 15.53
CA SER A 151 -17.71 2.99 16.53
C SER A 151 -18.48 1.97 15.72
N PRO A 152 -18.12 0.67 15.81
CA PRO A 152 -18.65 -0.34 14.92
C PRO A 152 -20.15 -0.13 14.92
N VAL A 153 -20.69 0.29 13.76
CA VAL A 153 -22.10 0.63 13.62
C VAL A 153 -22.82 -0.60 14.11
N GLN A 154 -23.24 -0.57 15.38
CA GLN A 154 -23.94 -1.70 15.95
C GLN A 154 -25.19 -1.79 15.10
N PRO A 155 -25.40 -2.90 14.38
CA PRO A 155 -26.58 -3.04 13.55
C PRO A 155 -27.75 -2.82 14.49
N SER A 156 -28.39 -1.67 14.36
CA SER A 156 -29.51 -1.30 15.20
C SER A 156 -30.60 -2.29 14.82
N GLU A 157 -30.88 -3.25 15.72
CA GLU A 157 -31.91 -4.28 15.52
C GLU A 157 -33.33 -3.68 15.47
N ASP A 158 -33.46 -2.37 15.71
CA ASP A 158 -34.70 -1.63 15.50
C ASP A 158 -34.80 -1.16 14.05
N ALA A 159 -35.11 -2.11 13.16
CA ALA A 159 -35.71 -1.82 11.86
C ALA A 159 -37.14 -1.30 12.09
N GLU A 160 -37.25 -0.04 12.52
CA GLU A 160 -38.50 0.70 12.45
C GLU A 160 -38.76 1.11 10.99
N GLN A 161 -39.97 0.80 10.55
CA GLN A 161 -40.53 0.93 9.22
C GLN A 161 -40.39 2.38 8.68
N PRO A 162 -40.12 2.58 7.38
CA PRO A 162 -39.74 3.89 6.84
C PRO A 162 -40.90 4.88 6.91
N THR A 163 -40.75 5.93 7.71
CA THR A 163 -41.46 7.19 7.52
C THR A 163 -40.53 8.16 6.81
N ALA A 164 -41.08 8.77 5.76
CA ALA A 164 -40.37 9.60 4.80
C ALA A 164 -39.91 10.94 5.39
N GLU A 165 -38.93 11.53 4.69
CA GLU A 165 -38.56 12.95 4.69
C GLU A 165 -37.77 13.50 5.88
N ALA A 166 -36.44 13.51 5.73
CA ALA A 166 -35.64 14.70 6.04
C ALA A 166 -34.36 14.71 5.19
N SER A 167 -34.39 15.52 4.12
CA SER A 167 -33.27 15.75 3.22
C SER A 167 -32.12 16.48 3.93
N VAL A 168 -30.99 15.81 4.10
CA VAL A 168 -29.70 16.44 4.45
C VAL A 168 -29.05 16.95 3.15
N PRO A 169 -28.56 18.21 3.07
CA PRO A 169 -27.86 18.71 1.89
C PRO A 169 -26.45 18.11 1.86
N GLY A 170 -26.33 16.92 1.27
CA GLY A 170 -25.07 16.24 1.03
C GLY A 170 -24.31 16.87 -0.13
N ALA A 171 -23.00 17.04 0.04
CA ALA A 171 -22.06 17.39 -0.99
C ALA A 171 -22.32 16.53 -2.25
N THR A 172 -22.90 17.15 -3.26
CA THR A 172 -23.18 16.50 -4.54
C THR A 172 -21.84 16.36 -5.23
N MET A 173 -21.20 15.19 -5.13
CA MET A 173 -20.17 14.85 -6.09
C MET A 173 -20.77 15.06 -7.48
N PRO A 174 -20.06 15.72 -8.41
CA PRO A 174 -20.58 15.97 -9.74
C PRO A 174 -21.07 14.63 -10.28
N ALA A 175 -22.35 14.57 -10.66
CA ALA A 175 -22.93 13.37 -11.21
C ALA A 175 -22.10 12.97 -12.43
N MET A 176 -21.26 11.94 -12.30
CA MET A 176 -20.54 11.36 -13.44
C MET A 176 -21.55 11.08 -14.54
N ASP A 177 -21.24 11.46 -15.77
CA ASP A 177 -22.10 11.15 -16.90
C ASP A 177 -22.29 9.62 -16.97
N SER A 178 -23.51 9.21 -17.29
CA SER A 178 -23.86 7.83 -17.61
C SER A 178 -22.88 7.18 -18.59
N VAL A 179 -22.38 7.95 -19.57
CA VAL A 179 -21.38 7.51 -20.55
C VAL A 179 -20.06 7.14 -19.87
N ASP A 180 -19.55 7.99 -18.97
CA ASP A 180 -18.31 7.73 -18.24
C ASP A 180 -18.43 6.54 -17.29
N ARG A 181 -19.59 6.39 -16.64
CA ARG A 181 -19.88 5.21 -15.80
C ARG A 181 -19.85 3.92 -16.61
N CYS A 182 -20.42 3.92 -17.81
CA CYS A 182 -20.44 2.75 -18.66
C CYS A 182 -19.07 2.43 -19.27
N ALA A 183 -18.26 3.43 -19.60
CA ALA A 183 -16.88 3.24 -20.01
C ALA A 183 -16.03 2.58 -18.90
N MET A 184 -16.16 3.07 -17.66
CA MET A 184 -15.49 2.46 -16.50
C MET A 184 -15.96 1.02 -16.26
N TYR A 185 -17.26 0.76 -16.36
CA TYR A 185 -17.83 -0.59 -16.24
C TYR A 185 -17.24 -1.55 -17.28
N GLN A 186 -17.16 -1.14 -18.55
CA GLN A 186 -16.58 -1.95 -19.61
C GLN A 186 -15.10 -2.25 -19.35
N GLN A 187 -14.33 -1.24 -18.94
CA GLN A 187 -12.90 -1.40 -18.63
C GLN A 187 -12.69 -2.40 -17.48
N GLN A 188 -13.51 -2.37 -16.43
CA GLN A 188 -13.41 -3.32 -15.33
C GLN A 188 -13.79 -4.75 -15.75
N MET A 189 -14.84 -4.90 -16.56
CA MET A 189 -15.23 -6.20 -17.11
C MET A 189 -14.13 -6.82 -17.97
N GLU A 190 -13.45 -6.00 -18.78
CA GLU A 190 -12.30 -6.43 -19.58
C GLU A 190 -11.10 -6.84 -18.73
N ASP A 191 -10.83 -6.14 -17.63
CA ASP A 191 -9.75 -6.51 -16.71
C ASP A 191 -10.05 -7.86 -16.04
N ILE A 192 -11.27 -8.05 -15.53
CA ILE A 192 -11.70 -9.33 -14.94
C ILE A 192 -11.57 -10.47 -15.96
N ASP A 193 -12.01 -10.28 -17.19
CA ASP A 193 -11.90 -11.30 -18.25
C ASP A 193 -10.45 -11.56 -18.65
N ARG A 194 -9.61 -10.52 -18.73
CA ARG A 194 -8.18 -10.65 -18.98
C ARG A 194 -7.51 -11.45 -17.87
N ARG A 195 -7.88 -11.20 -16.62
CA ARG A 195 -7.39 -11.96 -15.46
C ARG A 195 -7.81 -13.42 -15.56
N LEU A 196 -9.10 -13.70 -15.76
CA LEU A 196 -9.60 -15.08 -15.90
C LEU A 196 -8.87 -15.87 -17.01
N ARG A 197 -8.48 -15.24 -18.12
CA ARG A 197 -7.69 -15.88 -19.19
C ARG A 197 -6.26 -16.26 -18.81
N ARG A 198 -5.64 -15.61 -17.82
CA ARG A 198 -4.27 -15.92 -17.38
C ARG A 198 -4.16 -17.24 -16.60
N GLY A 199 -5.29 -17.86 -16.25
CA GLY A 199 -5.29 -19.17 -15.59
C GLY A 199 -4.93 -19.09 -14.11
N TYR A 200 -5.68 -18.31 -13.34
CA TYR A 200 -5.58 -18.29 -11.88
C TYR A 200 -6.03 -19.63 -11.26
N ASP A 201 -5.61 -19.88 -10.01
CA ASP A 201 -6.03 -21.05 -9.24
C ASP A 201 -7.55 -21.09 -9.02
N SER A 202 -8.05 -22.21 -8.50
CA SER A 202 -9.49 -22.46 -8.36
C SER A 202 -10.20 -21.41 -7.51
N ASP A 203 -9.50 -20.84 -6.54
CA ASP A 203 -10.08 -19.99 -5.50
C ASP A 203 -10.10 -18.53 -5.95
N GLU A 204 -8.99 -18.02 -6.50
CA GLU A 204 -8.95 -16.68 -7.11
C GLU A 204 -9.85 -16.61 -8.36
N GLY A 205 -9.87 -17.68 -9.17
CA GLY A 205 -10.78 -17.78 -10.30
C GLY A 205 -12.26 -17.80 -9.90
N LYS A 206 -12.59 -18.35 -8.71
CA LYS A 206 -13.96 -18.32 -8.16
C LYS A 206 -14.36 -16.89 -7.79
N LEU A 207 -13.50 -16.16 -7.06
CA LEU A 207 -13.74 -14.78 -6.66
C LEU A 207 -13.93 -13.85 -7.88
N LEU A 208 -13.08 -13.99 -8.91
CA LEU A 208 -13.21 -13.21 -10.14
C LEU A 208 -14.53 -13.46 -10.87
N ARG A 209 -15.04 -14.70 -10.87
CA ARG A 209 -16.35 -15.03 -11.45
C ARG A 209 -17.51 -14.45 -10.65
N GLU A 210 -17.41 -14.47 -9.32
CA GLU A 210 -18.40 -13.85 -8.42
C GLU A 210 -18.43 -12.33 -8.60
N ASP A 211 -17.27 -11.68 -8.68
CA ASP A 211 -17.18 -10.25 -8.94
C ASP A 211 -17.72 -9.88 -10.32
N ARG A 212 -17.40 -10.67 -11.36
CA ARG A 212 -17.99 -10.49 -12.69
C ARG A 212 -19.51 -10.54 -12.66
N ALA A 213 -20.08 -11.49 -11.91
CA ALA A 213 -21.53 -11.62 -11.75
C ALA A 213 -22.13 -10.41 -11.04
N ARG A 214 -21.47 -9.93 -9.98
CA ARG A 214 -21.89 -8.75 -9.20
C ARG A 214 -21.89 -7.48 -10.05
N TYR A 215 -20.83 -7.25 -10.82
CA TYR A 215 -20.72 -6.10 -11.72
C TYR A 215 -21.80 -6.11 -12.80
N ARG A 216 -22.07 -7.27 -13.42
CA ARG A 216 -23.16 -7.42 -14.39
C ARG A 216 -24.54 -7.17 -13.78
N ALA A 217 -24.80 -7.67 -12.57
CA ALA A 217 -26.09 -7.46 -11.91
C ALA A 217 -26.33 -5.98 -11.58
N ARG A 218 -25.28 -5.25 -11.18
CA ARG A 218 -25.40 -3.84 -10.81
C ARG A 218 -25.53 -2.91 -12.01
N TRP A 219 -24.71 -3.09 -13.04
CA TRP A 219 -24.56 -2.11 -14.12
C TRP A 219 -24.95 -2.63 -15.50
N GLY A 220 -25.13 -3.94 -15.65
CA GLY A 220 -25.34 -4.56 -16.96
C GLY A 220 -26.61 -4.09 -17.66
N ALA A 221 -27.68 -3.76 -16.92
CA ALA A 221 -28.91 -3.23 -17.50
C ALA A 221 -28.78 -1.75 -17.91
N GLU A 222 -28.01 -0.95 -17.16
CA GLU A 222 -27.79 0.47 -17.43
C GLU A 222 -26.89 0.68 -18.66
N CYS A 223 -25.87 -0.18 -18.81
CA CYS A 223 -24.83 -0.04 -19.84
C CYS A 223 -24.99 -0.98 -21.05
N ALA A 224 -26.15 -1.62 -21.21
CA ALA A 224 -26.44 -2.49 -22.35
C ALA A 224 -27.11 -1.78 -23.54
N ASN A 225 -27.50 -0.51 -23.38
CA ASN A 225 -28.08 0.34 -24.43
C ASN A 225 -27.00 1.21 -25.09
#